data_AF-A0A967Q2S2-F1
#
_entry.id   AF-A0A967Q2S2-F1
#
_cell.length_a   1.000
_cell.length_b   1.000
_cell.length_c   1.000
_cell.angle_alpha   90.00
_cell.angle_beta   90.00
_cell.angle_gamma   90.00
#
_symmetry.space_group_name_H-M   'P 1'
#
loop_
_entity.id
_entity.type
_entity.pdbx_description
1 polymer ?
#
loop_
_entity_poly.entity_id
_entity_poly.type
_entity_poly.pdbx_seq_one_letter_code
_entity_poly.pdbx_strand_id
1 'polypeptide(L)'
;SRAEFAERLAAYQKTALTAFREVEDALVANSSTRRQIAMLEEQVEASRASLRLATDRYLQGLSDYLPVLTSQTLLFEAQSRLLSARRQLIADRIGLARALGGTWMDSELSSRLTQSRNED
;
A
#
# COMPACT_ATOMS: atom_id res chain seq x y z
N SER A 1 -41.64 -1.38 21.31
CA SER A 1 -42.25 -0.07 21.00
C SER A 1 -41.88 0.34 19.57
N ARG A 2 -42.73 1.06 18.82
CA ARG A 2 -42.40 1.51 17.43
C ARG A 2 -41.13 2.37 17.37
N ALA A 3 -40.88 3.16 18.42
CA ALA A 3 -39.69 3.99 18.55
C ALA A 3 -38.40 3.15 18.63
N GLU A 4 -38.39 2.08 19.44
CA GLU A 4 -37.23 1.19 19.56
C GLU A 4 -36.92 0.43 18.26
N PHE A 5 -37.95 0.07 17.48
CA PHE A 5 -37.75 -0.52 16.16
C PHE A 5 -37.14 0.47 15.16
N ALA A 6 -37.63 1.71 15.14
CA ALA A 6 -37.07 2.77 14.28
C ALA A 6 -35.61 3.10 14.65
N GLU A 7 -35.29 3.11 15.95
CA GLU A 7 -33.93 3.28 16.45
C GLU A 7 -33.00 2.16 15.97
N ARG A 8 -33.41 0.89 16.11
CA ARG A 8 -32.64 -0.27 15.64
C ARG A 8 -32.43 -0.25 14.12
N LEU A 9 -33.45 0.16 13.35
CA LEU A 9 -33.34 0.30 11.90
C LEU A 9 -32.35 1.40 11.49
N ALA A 10 -32.41 2.56 12.16
CA ALA A 10 -31.48 3.65 11.91
C ALA A 10 -30.03 3.27 12.26
N ALA A 11 -29.83 2.54 13.37
CA ALA A 11 -28.53 2.02 13.76
C ALA A 11 -27.98 1.04 12.70
N TYR A 12 -28.81 0.13 12.20
CA TYR A 12 -28.42 -0.79 11.13
C TYR A 12 -28.02 -0.06 9.84
N GLN A 13 -28.83 0.90 9.39
CA GLN A 13 -28.53 1.71 8.20
C GLN A 13 -27.21 2.47 8.36
N LYS A 14 -26.98 3.06 9.53
CA LYS A 14 -25.72 3.76 9.85
C LYS A 14 -24.52 2.81 9.76
N THR A 15 -24.61 1.62 10.36
CA THR A 15 -23.53 0.62 10.32
C THR A 15 -23.22 0.18 8.89
N ALA A 16 -24.26 -0.07 8.07
CA ALA A 16 -24.08 -0.44 6.67
C ALA A 16 -23.41 0.67 5.84
N LEU A 17 -23.82 1.93 6.03
CA LEU A 17 -23.22 3.08 5.36
C LEU A 17 -21.76 3.30 5.78
N THR A 18 -21.45 3.14 7.06
CA THR A 18 -20.06 3.22 7.57
C THR A 18 -19.19 2.14 6.93
N ALA A 19 -19.66 0.89 6.91
CA ALA A 19 -18.90 -0.21 6.30
C ALA A 19 -18.65 0.03 4.80
N PHE A 20 -19.65 0.54 4.06
CA PHE A 20 -19.48 0.87 2.65
C PHE A 20 -18.40 1.94 2.43
N ARG A 21 -18.43 3.00 3.26
CA ARG A 21 -17.44 4.08 3.21
C ARG A 21 -16.03 3.57 3.52
N GLU A 22 -15.87 2.72 4.53
CA GLU A 22 -14.56 2.14 4.89
C GLU A 22 -13.97 1.30 3.75
N VAL A 23 -14.79 0.54 3.02
CA VAL A 23 -14.36 -0.22 1.84
C VAL A 23 -13.95 0.72 0.71
N GLU A 24 -14.74 1.76 0.44
CA GLU A 24 -14.43 2.76 -0.59
C GLU A 24 -13.11 3.47 -0.28
N ASP A 25 -12.93 3.93 0.95
CA ASP A 25 -11.70 4.58 1.41
C ASP A 25 -10.47 3.66 1.24
N ALA A 26 -10.62 2.38 1.57
CA ALA A 26 -9.54 1.39 1.40
C ALA A 26 -9.22 1.08 -0.07
N LEU A 27 -10.22 1.02 -0.95
CA LEU A 27 -10.02 0.85 -2.39
C LEU A 27 -9.32 2.06 -3.01
N VAL A 28 -9.72 3.27 -2.60
CA VAL A 28 -9.08 4.52 -3.04
C VAL A 28 -7.62 4.55 -2.61
N ALA A 29 -7.34 4.26 -1.34
CA ALA A 29 -5.97 4.18 -0.81
C ALA A 29 -5.11 3.20 -1.63
N ASN A 30 -5.61 1.96 -1.83
CA ASN A 30 -4.91 0.95 -2.61
C ASN A 30 -4.58 1.42 -4.04
N SER A 31 -5.58 1.97 -4.74
CA SER A 31 -5.41 2.41 -6.12
C SER A 31 -4.46 3.61 -6.23
N SER A 32 -4.49 4.52 -5.25
CA SER A 32 -3.61 5.68 -5.19
C SER A 32 -2.17 5.28 -4.98
N THR A 33 -1.90 4.40 -4.01
CA THR A 33 -0.54 3.89 -3.75
C THR A 33 0.02 3.12 -4.95
N ARG A 34 -0.81 2.37 -5.68
CA ARG A 34 -0.39 1.73 -6.94
C ARG A 34 0.06 2.74 -8.00
N ARG A 35 -0.68 3.84 -8.17
CA ARG A 35 -0.27 4.92 -9.10
C ARG A 35 1.03 5.58 -8.63
N GLN A 36 1.17 5.83 -7.33
CA GLN A 36 2.38 6.38 -6.76
C GLN A 36 3.61 5.48 -7.02
N ILE A 37 3.47 4.16 -6.88
CA ILE A 37 4.53 3.20 -7.19
C ILE A 37 4.98 3.32 -8.65
N ALA A 38 4.06 3.41 -9.61
CA ALA A 38 4.42 3.55 -11.02
C ALA A 38 5.25 4.83 -11.29
N MET A 39 4.88 5.95 -10.67
CA MET A 39 5.64 7.20 -10.78
C MET A 39 7.02 7.10 -10.11
N LEU A 40 7.12 6.40 -8.98
CA LEU A 40 8.39 6.17 -8.29
C LEU A 40 9.32 5.23 -9.08
N GLU A 41 8.77 4.26 -9.80
CA GLU A 41 9.53 3.41 -10.72
C GLU A 41 10.15 4.23 -11.86
N GLU A 42 9.38 5.12 -12.47
CA GLU A 42 9.89 6.08 -13.46
C GLU A 42 10.99 6.98 -12.87
N GLN A 43 10.79 7.49 -11.65
CA GLN A 43 11.80 8.29 -10.96
C GLN A 43 13.10 7.53 -10.71
N VAL A 44 13.03 6.25 -10.33
CA VAL A 44 14.22 5.42 -10.16
C VAL A 44 14.99 5.29 -11.48
N GLU A 45 14.30 5.06 -12.59
CA GLU A 45 14.96 4.94 -13.90
C GLU A 45 15.58 6.25 -14.37
N ALA A 46 14.93 7.39 -14.13
CA ALA A 46 15.50 8.71 -14.40
C ALA A 46 16.76 8.98 -13.55
N SER A 47 16.74 8.64 -12.26
CA SER A 47 17.91 8.74 -11.38
C SER A 47 19.05 7.81 -11.80
N ARG A 48 18.74 6.58 -12.28
CA ARG A 48 19.76 5.68 -12.84
C ARG A 48 20.41 6.29 -14.08
N ALA A 49 19.62 6.88 -14.98
CA ALA A 49 20.15 7.54 -16.17
C ALA A 49 21.07 8.72 -15.82
N SER A 50 20.68 9.51 -14.82
CA SER A 50 21.48 10.63 -14.32
C SER A 50 22.82 10.15 -13.73
N LEU A 51 22.80 9.06 -12.96
CA LEU A 51 24.01 8.45 -12.42
C LEU A 51 24.94 7.93 -13.52
N ARG A 52 24.39 7.29 -14.57
CA ARG A 52 25.21 6.85 -15.72
C ARG A 52 25.90 8.05 -16.37
N LEU A 53 25.16 9.11 -16.70
CA LEU A 53 25.71 10.31 -17.32
C LEU A 53 26.79 10.97 -16.46
N ALA A 54 26.56 11.10 -15.16
CA ALA A 54 27.55 11.67 -14.23
C ALA A 54 28.82 10.82 -14.18
N THR A 55 28.67 9.49 -14.12
CA THR A 55 29.79 8.54 -14.14
C THR A 55 30.58 8.65 -15.44
N ASP A 56 29.91 8.70 -16.59
CA ASP A 56 30.57 8.80 -17.90
C ASP A 56 31.39 10.09 -18.02
N ARG A 57 30.82 11.22 -17.58
CA ARG A 57 31.54 12.52 -17.57
C ARG A 57 32.76 12.49 -16.67
N TYR A 58 32.64 11.90 -15.48
CA TYR A 58 33.77 11.73 -14.57
C TYR A 58 34.88 10.86 -15.18
N LEU A 59 34.53 9.72 -15.76
CA LEU A 59 35.50 8.81 -16.40
C LEU A 59 36.20 9.44 -17.62
N GLN A 60 35.52 10.36 -18.32
CA GLN A 60 36.09 11.13 -19.42
C GLN A 60 36.88 12.36 -18.95
N GLY A 61 36.94 12.63 -17.63
CA GLY A 61 37.62 13.80 -17.07
C GLY A 61 36.89 15.13 -17.33
N LEU A 62 35.60 15.08 -17.70
CA LEU A 62 34.78 16.25 -18.03
C LEU A 62 34.10 16.87 -16.80
N SER A 63 34.09 16.16 -15.66
CA SER A 63 33.55 16.65 -14.40
C SER A 63 34.26 16.02 -13.20
N ASP A 64 34.29 16.71 -12.07
CA ASP A 64 34.72 16.15 -10.79
C ASP A 64 33.82 14.99 -10.33
N TYR A 65 34.23 14.29 -9.27
CA TYR A 65 33.51 13.13 -8.74
C TYR A 65 32.23 13.50 -7.97
N LEU A 66 32.09 14.73 -7.48
CA LEU A 66 30.95 15.14 -6.65
C LEU A 66 29.57 14.91 -7.34
N PRO A 67 29.36 15.26 -8.63
CA PRO A 67 28.15 14.91 -9.38
C PRO A 67 27.79 13.42 -9.38
N VAL A 68 28.78 12.51 -9.36
CA VAL A 68 28.55 11.07 -9.27
C VAL A 68 27.94 10.74 -7.91
N LEU A 69 28.56 11.22 -6.83
CA LEU A 69 28.09 10.99 -5.47
C LEU A 69 26.67 11.55 -5.27
N THR A 70 26.41 12.78 -5.72
CA THR A 70 25.08 13.38 -5.68
C THR A 70 24.05 12.52 -6.43
N SER A 71 24.40 12.03 -7.62
CA SER A 71 23.49 11.16 -8.40
C SER A 71 23.26 9.80 -7.74
N GLN A 72 24.27 9.24 -7.05
CA GLN A 72 24.11 8.02 -6.25
C GLN A 72 23.14 8.23 -5.09
N THR A 73 23.27 9.34 -4.34
CA THR A 73 22.35 9.69 -3.25
C THR A 73 20.93 9.84 -3.76
N LEU A 74 20.72 10.54 -4.88
CA LEU A 74 19.39 10.70 -5.49
C LEU A 74 18.77 9.37 -5.93
N LEU A 75 19.58 8.46 -6.50
CA LEU A 75 19.12 7.12 -6.86
C LEU A 75 18.71 6.32 -5.60
N PHE A 76 19.53 6.36 -4.56
CA PHE A 76 19.25 5.67 -3.30
C PHE A 76 17.96 6.18 -2.64
N GLU A 77 17.75 7.50 -2.60
CA GLU A 77 16.52 8.10 -2.08
C GLU A 77 15.28 7.72 -2.90
N ALA A 78 15.40 7.67 -4.24
CA ALA A 78 14.32 7.23 -5.12
C ALA A 78 13.95 5.76 -4.85
N GLN A 79 14.95 4.87 -4.74
CA GLN A 79 14.75 3.46 -4.42
C GLN A 79 14.13 3.26 -3.03
N SER A 80 14.59 4.03 -2.04
CA SER A 80 14.04 3.99 -0.68
C SER A 80 12.57 4.40 -0.65
N ARG A 81 12.20 5.47 -1.37
CA ARG A 81 10.80 5.89 -1.51
C ARG A 81 9.94 4.83 -2.20
N LEU A 82 10.43 4.21 -3.27
CA LEU A 82 9.75 3.12 -3.95
C LEU A 82 9.50 1.93 -3.00
N LEU A 83 10.50 1.55 -2.20
CA LEU A 83 10.36 0.49 -1.21
C LEU A 83 9.30 0.84 -0.14
N SER A 84 9.33 2.06 0.38
CA SER A 84 8.32 2.54 1.34
C SER A 84 6.91 2.53 0.74
N ALA A 85 6.74 2.95 -0.52
CA ALA A 85 5.45 2.91 -1.20
C ALA A 85 4.96 1.46 -1.43
N ARG A 86 5.85 0.53 -1.79
CA ARG A 86 5.51 -0.90 -1.87
C ARG A 86 5.09 -1.47 -0.52
N ARG A 87 5.76 -1.07 0.57
CA ARG A 87 5.33 -1.42 1.94
C ARG A 87 3.94 -0.86 2.25
N GLN A 88 3.69 0.39 1.88
CA GLN A 88 2.38 1.03 2.07
C GLN A 88 1.28 0.29 1.30
N LEU A 89 1.54 -0.14 0.07
CA LEU A 89 0.58 -0.90 -0.72
C LEU A 89 0.15 -2.20 -0.02
N ILE A 90 1.07 -2.88 0.65
CA ILE A 90 0.76 -4.08 1.44
C ILE A 90 -0.15 -3.70 2.62
N ALA A 91 0.16 -2.60 3.33
CA ALA A 91 -0.69 -2.10 4.41
C ALA A 91 -2.10 -1.72 3.93
N ASP A 92 -2.22 -1.07 2.77
CA ASP A 92 -3.51 -0.70 2.16
C ASP A 92 -4.32 -1.95 1.79
N ARG A 93 -3.66 -3.00 1.27
CA ARG A 93 -4.31 -4.30 0.99
C ARG A 93 -4.82 -4.96 2.27
N ILE A 94 -4.05 -4.92 3.35
CA ILE A 94 -4.48 -5.43 4.66
C ILE A 94 -5.66 -4.59 5.18
N GLY A 95 -5.64 -3.27 5.00
CA GLY A 95 -6.76 -2.38 5.30
C GLY A 95 -8.02 -2.76 4.55
N LEU A 96 -7.91 -2.95 3.23
CA LEU A 96 -9.01 -3.37 2.37
C LEU A 96 -9.56 -4.75 2.77
N ALA A 97 -8.70 -5.73 3.05
CA ALA A 97 -9.11 -7.05 3.51
C ALA A 97 -9.90 -6.99 4.83
N ARG A 98 -9.52 -6.08 5.75
CA ARG A 98 -10.26 -5.85 6.99
C ARG A 98 -11.60 -5.16 6.74
N ALA A 99 -11.64 -4.14 5.89
CA ALA A 99 -12.86 -3.37 5.57
C ALA A 99 -13.91 -4.24 4.86
N LEU A 100 -13.50 -5.21 4.05
CA LEU A 100 -14.39 -6.21 3.43
C LEU A 100 -14.96 -7.23 4.45
N GLY A 101 -14.82 -6.96 5.74
CA GLY A 101 -15.37 -7.78 6.81
C GLY A 101 -14.41 -8.88 7.24
N GLY A 102 -13.17 -8.53 7.58
CA GLY A 102 -12.08 -9.46 7.97
C GLY A 102 -12.44 -10.57 8.99
N THR A 103 -13.65 -10.55 9.57
CA THR A 103 -14.31 -11.62 10.34
C THR A 103 -14.75 -12.84 9.52
N TRP A 104 -14.89 -12.79 8.19
CA TRP A 104 -15.10 -14.00 7.38
C TRP A 104 -13.89 -14.95 7.47
N MET A 105 -12.68 -14.39 7.64
CA MET A 105 -11.46 -15.17 7.85
C MET A 105 -11.41 -15.79 9.25
N ASP A 106 -11.93 -15.12 10.29
CA ASP A 106 -12.04 -15.69 11.64
C ASP A 106 -13.01 -16.86 11.69
N SER A 107 -14.14 -16.78 10.96
CA SER A 107 -15.09 -17.89 10.82
C SER A 107 -14.46 -19.08 10.08
N GLU A 108 -13.71 -18.82 9.00
CA GLU A 108 -13.04 -19.84 8.20
C GLU A 108 -11.83 -20.47 8.93
N LEU A 109 -11.06 -19.68 9.68
CA LEU A 109 -9.95 -20.19 10.51
C LEU A 109 -10.49 -20.97 11.71
N SER A 110 -11.54 -20.49 12.36
CA SER A 110 -12.19 -21.21 13.47
C SER A 110 -12.80 -22.52 12.99
N SER A 111 -13.44 -22.56 11.81
CA SER A 111 -13.99 -23.81 11.25
C SER A 111 -12.88 -24.83 10.95
N ARG A 112 -11.77 -24.40 10.35
CA ARG A 112 -10.61 -25.26 10.06
C ARG A 112 -9.91 -25.77 11.33
N LEU A 113 -9.77 -24.94 12.36
CA LEU A 113 -9.18 -25.33 13.65
C LEU A 113 -10.10 -26.27 14.44
N THR A 114 -11.42 -26.17 14.26
CA THR A 114 -12.37 -27.10 14.88
C THR A 114 -12.38 -28.44 14.12
N GLN A 115 -12.16 -28.43 12.81
CA GLN A 115 -12.12 -29.64 11.99
C GLN A 115 -10.86 -30.48 12.23
N SER A 116 -9.69 -29.86 12.40
CA SER A 116 -8.44 -30.55 12.77
C SER A 116 -8.46 -31.19 14.16
N ARG A 117 -9.33 -30.75 15.08
CA ARG A 117 -9.48 -31.34 16.42
C ARG A 117 -10.39 -32.57 16.45
N ASN A 118 -11.19 -32.77 15.40
CA ASN A 118 -12.13 -33.89 15.31
C ASN A 118 -11.56 -35.07 14.50
N GLU A 119 -10.33 -34.96 13.97
CA GLU A 119 -9.64 -36.00 13.20
C GLU A 119 -8.51 -36.71 13.99
N ASP A 120 -8.28 -36.33 15.25
CA ASP A 120 -7.44 -37.04 16.24
C ASP A 120 -8.32 -37.73 17.30
#